data_AF-A0A0X3RYK2-F1
#
_entry.id   AF-A0A0X3RYK2-F1
#
_cell.length_a   1.000
_cell.length_b   1.000
_cell.length_c   1.000
_cell.angle_alpha   90.00
_cell.angle_beta   90.00
_cell.angle_gamma   90.00
#
_symmetry.space_group_name_H-M   'P 1'
#
loop_
_entity.id
_entity.type
_entity.pdbx_description
1 polymer ?
#
loop_
_entity_poly.entity_id
_entity_poly.type
_entity_poly.pdbx_seq_one_letter_code
_entity_poly.pdbx_strand_id
1 'polypeptide(L)'
;MTSESHTPPPAPTKDDFAKVLSFIGDRLAPLLVTDDPRYAPVATSLDFAVRYLHGMAELELDEGGPAYKPFSALTRIAEQWKEHPDFDPGWTEYWHRQRP
;
A
#
# COMPACT_ATOMS: atom_id res chain seq x y z
N MET A 1 4.88 -2.66 37.10
CA MET A 1 5.05 -2.82 35.64
C MET A 1 3.66 -2.90 35.05
N THR A 2 3.19 -1.82 34.44
CA THR A 2 1.90 -1.78 33.74
C THR A 2 2.09 -2.49 32.41
N SER A 3 1.45 -3.64 32.24
CA SER A 3 1.29 -4.25 30.92
C SER A 3 0.47 -3.30 30.06
N GLU A 4 1.13 -2.56 29.17
CA GLU A 4 0.44 -1.86 28.10
C GLU A 4 -0.27 -2.93 27.27
N SER A 5 -1.60 -2.94 27.35
CA SER A 5 -2.46 -3.79 26.54
C SER A 5 -2.22 -3.41 25.07
N HIS A 6 -1.35 -4.14 24.39
CA HIS A 6 -1.15 -4.00 22.95
C HIS A 6 -2.40 -4.50 22.24
N THR A 7 -3.36 -3.60 22.05
CA THR A 7 -4.49 -3.86 21.16
C THR A 7 -3.92 -3.94 19.75
N PRO A 8 -4.16 -5.05 19.02
CA PRO A 8 -3.67 -5.14 17.65
C PRO A 8 -4.24 -3.99 16.82
N PRO A 9 -3.46 -3.46 15.85
CA PRO A 9 -3.94 -2.40 14.98
C PRO A 9 -5.24 -2.83 14.29
N PRO A 10 -6.16 -1.90 14.00
CA PRO A 10 -7.40 -2.23 13.31
C PRO A 10 -7.10 -2.88 11.96
N ALA A 11 -7.96 -3.80 11.52
CA ALA A 11 -7.82 -4.41 10.20
C ALA A 11 -7.92 -3.34 9.10
N PRO A 12 -7.03 -3.37 8.08
CA PRO A 12 -7.16 -2.50 6.93
C PRO A 12 -8.47 -2.78 6.20
N THR A 13 -9.15 -1.71 5.82
CA THR A 13 -10.42 -1.77 5.10
C THR A 13 -10.19 -1.74 3.58
N LYS A 14 -11.21 -2.10 2.79
CA LYS A 14 -11.17 -1.95 1.33
C LYS A 14 -10.87 -0.49 0.90
N ASP A 15 -11.32 0.49 1.67
CA ASP A 15 -11.01 1.91 1.43
C ASP A 15 -9.52 2.22 1.64
N ASP A 16 -8.90 1.65 2.69
CA ASP A 16 -7.46 1.80 2.93
C ASP A 16 -6.63 1.23 1.77
N PHE A 17 -7.04 0.07 1.25
CA PHE A 17 -6.44 -0.50 0.04
C PHE A 17 -6.64 0.40 -1.18
N ALA A 18 -7.85 0.90 -1.42
CA ALA A 18 -8.12 1.79 -2.55
C ALA A 18 -7.22 3.04 -2.51
N LYS A 19 -7.04 3.64 -1.33
CA LYS A 19 -6.18 4.82 -1.12
C LYS A 19 -4.71 4.52 -1.45
N VAL A 20 -4.14 3.41 -0.95
CA VAL A 20 -2.74 3.07 -1.23
C VAL A 20 -2.52 2.69 -2.69
N LEU A 21 -3.47 1.97 -3.29
CA LEU A 21 -3.41 1.56 -4.70
C LEU A 21 -3.52 2.76 -5.64
N SER A 22 -4.43 3.71 -5.36
CA SER A 22 -4.53 4.96 -6.13
C SER A 22 -3.22 5.72 -6.11
N PHE A 23 -2.63 5.91 -4.93
CA PHE A 23 -1.37 6.64 -4.78
C PHE A 23 -0.22 6.02 -5.55
N ILE A 24 -0.08 4.69 -5.50
CA ILE A 24 0.95 3.96 -6.26
C ILE A 24 0.65 4.06 -7.76
N GLY A 25 -0.62 3.87 -8.15
CA GLY A 25 -1.08 3.96 -9.54
C GLY A 25 -0.77 5.30 -10.18
N ASP A 26 -1.06 6.41 -9.50
CA ASP A 26 -0.82 7.77 -10.01
C ASP A 26 0.67 8.03 -10.30
N ARG A 27 1.57 7.44 -9.51
CA ARG A 27 3.03 7.57 -9.68
C ARG A 27 3.59 6.59 -10.70
N LEU A 28 2.97 5.43 -10.83
CA LEU A 28 3.42 4.38 -11.72
C LEU A 28 2.94 4.59 -13.16
N ALA A 29 1.75 5.16 -13.35
CA ALA A 29 1.16 5.46 -14.65
C ALA A 29 2.11 6.17 -15.63
N PRO A 30 2.78 7.29 -15.27
CA PRO A 30 3.71 7.95 -16.18
C PRO A 30 4.96 7.10 -16.51
N LEU A 31 5.35 6.19 -15.61
CA LEU A 31 6.49 5.29 -15.82
C LEU A 31 6.14 4.09 -16.70
N LEU A 32 4.86 3.72 -16.79
CA LEU A 32 4.39 2.63 -17.65
C LEU A 32 4.26 3.05 -19.11
N VAL A 33 4.07 4.33 -19.37
CA VAL A 33 3.96 4.90 -20.74
C VAL A 33 5.25 5.58 -21.21
N THR A 34 6.35 5.46 -20.45
CA THR A 34 7.64 6.04 -20.81
C THR A 34 8.33 5.24 -21.90
N ASP A 35 8.96 5.94 -22.85
CA ASP A 35 9.84 5.33 -23.86
C ASP A 35 11.28 5.11 -23.35
N ASP A 36 11.59 5.49 -22.10
CA ASP A 36 12.92 5.28 -21.50
C ASP A 36 13.13 3.80 -21.14
N PRO A 37 14.04 3.08 -21.83
CA PRO A 37 14.23 1.65 -21.64
C PRO A 37 14.83 1.29 -20.27
N ARG A 38 15.34 2.28 -19.51
CA ARG A 38 15.84 2.06 -18.14
C ARG A 38 14.70 1.91 -17.15
N TYR A 39 13.59 2.62 -17.36
CA TYR A 39 12.48 2.68 -16.43
C TYR A 39 11.35 1.71 -16.81
N ALA A 40 11.11 1.45 -18.09
CA ALA A 40 10.03 0.59 -18.53
C ALA A 40 10.02 -0.83 -17.92
N PRO A 41 11.15 -1.57 -17.83
CA PRO A 41 11.17 -2.90 -17.21
C PRO A 41 10.92 -2.86 -15.70
N VAL A 42 11.43 -1.83 -15.02
CA VAL A 42 11.27 -1.65 -13.57
C VAL A 42 9.84 -1.26 -13.24
N ALA A 43 9.25 -0.34 -14.01
CA ALA A 43 7.84 0.06 -13.87
C ALA A 43 6.89 -1.12 -14.11
N THR A 44 7.14 -1.92 -15.15
CA THR A 44 6.35 -3.12 -15.44
C THR A 44 6.44 -4.15 -14.32
N SER A 45 7.64 -4.36 -13.78
CA SER A 45 7.86 -5.29 -12.66
C SER A 45 7.18 -4.81 -11.38
N LEU A 46 7.19 -3.50 -11.12
CA LEU A 46 6.50 -2.91 -9.99
C LEU A 46 4.97 -2.98 -10.14
N ASP A 47 4.44 -2.73 -11.33
CA ASP A 47 3.00 -2.87 -11.63
C ASP A 47 2.54 -4.31 -11.40
N PHE A 48 3.32 -5.29 -11.87
CA PHE A 48 3.04 -6.70 -11.58
C PHE A 48 3.02 -6.98 -10.08
N ALA A 49 4.02 -6.51 -9.32
CA ALA A 49 4.08 -6.72 -7.88
C ALA A 49 2.88 -6.10 -7.14
N VAL A 50 2.46 -4.89 -7.52
CA VAL A 50 1.31 -4.19 -6.95
C VAL A 50 0.02 -4.96 -7.22
N ARG A 51 -0.20 -5.41 -8.47
CA ARG A 51 -1.37 -6.23 -8.84
C ARG A 51 -1.39 -7.57 -8.12
N TYR A 52 -0.24 -8.22 -7.98
CA TYR A 52 -0.12 -9.47 -7.23
C TYR A 52 -0.50 -9.30 -5.76
N LEU A 53 0.03 -8.26 -5.11
CA LEU A 53 -0.31 -7.95 -3.71
C LEU A 53 -1.79 -7.58 -3.54
N HIS A 54 -2.37 -6.87 -4.52
CA HIS A 54 -3.79 -6.56 -4.53
C HIS A 54 -4.64 -7.85 -4.60
N GLY A 55 -4.32 -8.77 -5.52
CA GLY A 55 -5.04 -10.05 -5.62
C GLY A 55 -4.91 -10.90 -4.36
N MET A 56 -3.75 -10.89 -3.70
CA MET A 56 -3.57 -11.53 -2.39
C MET A 56 -4.44 -10.89 -1.30
N ALA A 57 -4.58 -9.55 -1.32
CA ALA A 57 -5.47 -8.85 -0.40
C ALA A 57 -6.94 -9.19 -0.63
N GLU A 58 -7.38 -9.22 -1.89
CA GLU A 58 -8.75 -9.61 -2.26
C GLU A 58 -9.05 -11.03 -1.78
N LEU A 59 -8.14 -11.98 -2.01
CA LEU A 59 -8.28 -13.35 -1.52
C LEU A 59 -8.38 -13.41 0.01
N GLU A 60 -7.47 -12.76 0.74
CA GLU A 60 -7.50 -12.74 2.21
C GLU A 60 -8.80 -12.12 2.74
N LEU A 61 -9.30 -11.04 2.12
CA LEU A 61 -10.56 -10.40 2.52
C LEU A 61 -11.78 -11.28 2.23
N ASP A 62 -11.79 -11.96 1.08
CA ASP A 62 -12.89 -12.86 0.69
C ASP A 62 -12.96 -14.10 1.59
N GLU A 63 -11.83 -14.57 2.12
CA GLU A 63 -11.75 -15.61 3.15
C GLU A 63 -12.13 -15.12 4.56
N GLY A 64 -12.48 -13.84 4.72
CA GLY A 64 -12.80 -13.22 6.02
C GLY A 64 -11.57 -12.86 6.86
N GLY A 65 -10.38 -12.90 6.25
CA GLY A 65 -9.12 -12.48 6.83
C GLY A 65 -8.89 -10.96 6.75
N PRO A 66 -7.94 -10.42 7.53
CA PRO A 66 -7.71 -8.98 7.64
C PRO A 66 -6.73 -8.38 6.61
N ALA A 67 -6.12 -9.17 5.71
CA ALA A 67 -5.22 -8.67 4.66
C ALA A 67 -4.01 -7.81 5.14
N TYR A 68 -3.56 -7.99 6.39
CA TYR A 68 -2.48 -7.16 6.98
C TYR A 68 -1.17 -7.22 6.19
N LYS A 69 -0.78 -8.42 5.73
CA LYS A 69 0.49 -8.64 5.03
C LYS A 69 0.52 -7.93 3.68
N PRO A 70 -0.45 -8.14 2.77
CA PRO A 70 -0.47 -7.42 1.51
C PRO A 70 -0.64 -5.91 1.71
N PHE A 71 -1.43 -5.47 2.70
CA PHE A 71 -1.53 -4.04 3.04
C PHE A 71 -0.17 -3.45 3.41
N SER A 72 0.54 -4.08 4.36
CA SER A 72 1.86 -3.61 4.82
C SER A 72 2.91 -3.61 3.69
N ALA A 73 2.85 -4.57 2.77
CA ALA A 73 3.73 -4.58 1.61
C ALA A 73 3.45 -3.40 0.66
N LEU A 74 2.17 -3.12 0.38
CA LEU A 74 1.76 -1.99 -0.45
C LEU A 74 2.14 -0.64 0.19
N THR A 75 1.96 -0.46 1.50
CA THR A 75 2.36 0.78 2.17
C THR A 75 3.88 0.98 2.10
N ARG A 76 4.69 -0.08 2.24
CA ARG A 76 6.15 0.01 2.10
C ARG A 76 6.61 0.37 0.69
N ILE A 77 5.88 -0.09 -0.33
CA ILE A 77 6.09 0.35 -1.72
C ILE A 77 5.79 1.84 -1.82
N ALA A 78 4.64 2.29 -1.31
CA ALA A 78 4.28 3.70 -1.35
C ALA A 78 5.25 4.61 -0.57
N GLU A 79 5.81 4.13 0.53
CA GLU A 79 6.83 4.83 1.34
C GLU A 79 8.15 5.07 0.60
N GLN A 80 8.40 4.45 -0.55
CA GLN A 80 9.55 4.80 -1.39
C GLN A 80 9.50 6.26 -1.89
N TRP A 81 8.31 6.87 -1.88
CA TRP A 81 8.12 8.27 -2.22
C TRP A 81 8.04 9.20 -1.01
N LYS A 82 8.35 8.75 0.21
CA LYS A 82 8.19 9.55 1.46
C LYS A 82 8.95 10.88 1.47
N GLU A 83 10.03 10.98 0.69
CA GLU A 83 10.86 12.18 0.58
C GLU A 83 10.40 13.11 -0.54
N HIS A 84 9.39 12.71 -1.32
CA HIS A 84 8.82 13.52 -2.39
C HIS A 84 7.87 14.59 -1.79
N PRO A 85 7.88 15.85 -2.29
CA PRO A 85 7.00 16.92 -1.78
C PRO A 85 5.51 16.56 -1.83
N ASP A 86 5.12 15.78 -2.84
CA ASP A 86 3.72 15.37 -3.05
C ASP A 86 3.34 14.08 -2.27
N PHE A 87 4.14 13.67 -1.28
CA PHE A 87 3.82 12.53 -0.42
C PHE A 87 2.65 12.88 0.51
N ASP A 88 1.43 12.72 0.00
CA ASP A 88 0.18 12.85 0.75
C ASP A 88 -0.55 11.48 0.77
N PRO A 89 -0.10 10.53 1.60
CA PRO A 89 -0.70 9.22 1.69
C PRO A 89 -2.06 9.31 2.39
N GLY A 90 -3.17 9.31 1.63
CA GLY A 90 -4.54 9.32 2.18
C GLY A 90 -4.88 8.14 3.10
N TRP A 91 -4.03 7.11 3.18
CA TRP A 91 -4.13 5.99 4.13
C TRP A 91 -3.42 6.27 5.47
N THR A 92 -2.86 7.46 5.72
CA THR A 92 -2.25 7.80 7.02
C THR A 92 -3.23 7.74 8.18
N GLU A 93 -4.52 7.94 7.91
CA GLU A 93 -5.61 7.74 8.87
C GLU A 93 -5.59 6.33 9.49
N TYR A 94 -5.15 5.31 8.74
CA TYR A 94 -4.92 3.97 9.28
C TYR A 94 -3.89 3.96 10.42
N TRP A 95 -2.77 4.66 10.26
CA TRP A 95 -1.73 4.77 11.29
C TRP A 95 -2.17 5.65 12.46
N HIS A 96 -3.02 6.65 12.21
CA HIS A 96 -3.62 7.45 13.28
C HIS A 96 -4.61 6.63 14.12
N ARG A 97 -5.36 5.70 13.51
CA ARG A 97 -6.19 4.73 14.25
C ARG A 97 -5.36 3.75 15.12
N GLN A 98 -4.03 3.75 15.01
CA GLN A 98 -3.13 2.94 15.85
C GLN A 98 -2.55 3.68 17.06
N ARG A 99 -2.74 5.01 17.17
CA ARG A 99 -2.25 5.79 18.31
C ARG A 99 -3.42 6.13 19.25
N PRO A 100 -3.35 5.74 20.54
CA PRO A 100 -4.37 6.10 21.53
C PRO A 100 -4.38 7.62 21.81
#